data_AF-A0A8T5IFP9-F1
#
_entry.id   AF-A0A8T5IFP9-F1
#
_cell.length_a   1.000
_cell.length_b   1.000
_cell.length_c   1.000
_cell.angle_alpha   90.00
_cell.angle_beta   90.00
_cell.angle_gamma   90.00
#
_symmetry.space_group_name_H-M   'P 1'
#
loop_
_entity.id
_entity.type
_entity.pdbx_description
1 polymer ?
#
loop_
_entity_poly.entity_id
_entity_poly.type
_entity_poly.pdbx_seq_one_letter_code
_entity_poly.pdbx_strand_id
1 'polypeptide(L)'
;MVDEWLESAMKQYNQASYDAREAYPAILQMPGKLLGNLIQWCLEALPDEILVGLDISSERQVRKEVSQAFAGPESRDDLFAGQGYSISEAQVVNRGNSMTVHHLPEEWTDEIFGAERGPRGGRFTHWLHTHPNAPAIPSGPDAAAAQWTEGVDLILGVEFSPAWGAPWVDGVEGKRRMVAVNKRPEGEKGQ
;
A
#
# COMPACT_ATOMS: atom_id res chain seq x y z
N MET A 1 -16.41 0.37 11.83
CA MET A 1 -16.76 1.68 11.25
C MET A 1 -15.45 2.33 10.85
N VAL A 2 -15.41 3.03 9.72
CA VAL A 2 -14.23 3.78 9.27
C VAL A 2 -14.46 5.25 9.63
N ASP A 3 -13.41 5.98 10.01
CA ASP A 3 -13.55 7.41 10.35
C ASP A 3 -14.07 8.20 9.14
N GLU A 4 -14.89 9.22 9.40
CA GLU A 4 -15.55 10.02 8.35
C GLU A 4 -14.55 10.68 7.38
N TRP A 5 -13.42 11.15 7.91
CA TRP A 5 -12.37 11.76 7.10
C TRP A 5 -11.77 10.73 6.12
N LEU A 6 -11.55 9.48 6.57
CA LEU A 6 -10.98 8.42 5.75
C LEU A 6 -12.01 7.92 4.74
N GLU A 7 -13.29 7.88 5.10
CA GLU A 7 -14.36 7.59 4.15
C GLU A 7 -14.41 8.63 3.01
N SER A 8 -14.34 9.91 3.35
CA SER A 8 -14.30 11.01 2.37
C SER A 8 -13.06 10.92 1.46
N ALA A 9 -11.90 10.66 2.04
CA ALA A 9 -10.64 10.44 1.33
C ALA A 9 -10.73 9.27 0.34
N MET A 10 -11.22 8.12 0.78
CA MET A 10 -11.41 6.94 -0.09
C MET A 10 -12.40 7.19 -1.23
N LYS A 11 -13.51 7.92 -0.99
CA LYS A 11 -14.46 8.29 -2.04
C LYS A 11 -13.78 9.14 -3.13
N GLN A 12 -13.00 10.14 -2.73
CA GLN A 12 -12.25 10.98 -3.66
C GLN A 12 -11.20 10.19 -4.44
N TYR A 13 -10.46 9.31 -3.75
CA TYR A 13 -9.48 8.44 -4.41
C TYR A 13 -10.14 7.51 -5.42
N ASN A 14 -11.26 6.88 -5.06
CA ASN A 14 -11.99 5.98 -5.96
C ASN A 14 -12.61 6.73 -7.14
N GLN A 15 -13.12 7.95 -6.96
CA GLN A 15 -13.59 8.78 -8.06
C GLN A 15 -12.46 9.08 -9.05
N ALA A 16 -11.29 9.48 -8.56
CA ALA A 16 -10.12 9.70 -9.42
C ALA A 16 -9.66 8.40 -10.12
N SER A 17 -9.82 7.23 -9.49
CA SER A 17 -9.53 5.93 -10.12
C SER A 17 -10.51 5.65 -11.25
N TYR A 18 -11.79 5.96 -11.02
CA TYR A 18 -12.85 5.77 -12.00
C TYR A 18 -12.67 6.69 -13.21
N ASP A 19 -12.34 7.95 -12.98
CA ASP A 19 -12.14 8.95 -14.04
C ASP A 19 -10.93 8.60 -14.91
N ALA A 20 -9.90 7.97 -14.34
CA ALA A 20 -8.70 7.53 -15.04
C ALA A 20 -8.70 6.03 -15.41
N ARG A 21 -9.82 5.33 -15.27
CA ARG A 21 -9.92 3.87 -15.42
C ARG A 21 -9.40 3.32 -16.75
N GLU A 22 -9.53 4.11 -17.83
CA GLU A 22 -9.10 3.73 -19.16
C GLU A 22 -7.58 3.51 -19.27
N ALA A 23 -6.80 4.09 -18.36
CA ALA A 23 -5.35 3.97 -18.33
C ALA A 23 -4.85 2.84 -17.41
N TYR A 24 -5.72 2.11 -16.72
CA TYR A 24 -5.32 1.10 -15.74
C TYR A 24 -5.55 -0.33 -16.25
N PRO A 25 -4.54 -1.21 -16.11
CA PRO A 25 -4.64 -2.57 -16.61
C PRO A 25 -5.41 -3.50 -15.67
N ALA A 26 -5.53 -3.14 -14.39
CA ALA A 26 -6.27 -3.91 -13.39
C ALA A 26 -6.69 -3.02 -12.22
N ILE A 27 -7.55 -3.57 -11.36
CA ILE A 27 -7.96 -2.98 -10.08
C ILE A 27 -7.53 -3.86 -8.91
N LEU A 28 -7.27 -3.21 -7.79
CA LEU A 28 -7.06 -3.85 -6.50
C LEU A 28 -8.06 -3.28 -5.49
N GLN A 29 -8.79 -4.15 -4.80
CA GLN A 29 -9.80 -3.73 -3.83
C GLN A 29 -9.29 -3.93 -2.40
N MET A 30 -9.22 -2.83 -1.65
CA MET A 30 -8.84 -2.82 -0.23
C MET A 30 -10.01 -2.31 0.63
N PRO A 31 -10.43 -3.04 1.67
CA PRO A 31 -11.42 -2.54 2.62
C PRO A 31 -10.91 -1.32 3.39
N GLY A 32 -11.75 -0.30 3.56
CA GLY A 32 -11.35 0.93 4.25
C GLY A 32 -10.90 0.74 5.70
N LYS A 33 -11.42 -0.28 6.39
CA LYS A 33 -10.94 -0.65 7.74
C LYS A 33 -9.47 -1.09 7.70
N LEU A 34 -9.08 -1.84 6.68
CA LEU A 34 -7.70 -2.30 6.50
C LEU A 34 -6.80 -1.11 6.17
N LEU A 35 -7.23 -0.22 5.26
CA LEU A 35 -6.50 1.02 4.99
C LEU A 35 -6.31 1.88 6.25
N GLY A 36 -7.34 1.98 7.09
CA GLY A 36 -7.25 2.69 8.38
C GLY A 36 -6.20 2.07 9.31
N ASN A 37 -6.18 0.74 9.43
CA ASN A 37 -5.15 0.04 10.20
C ASN A 37 -3.73 0.29 9.65
N LEU A 38 -3.55 0.25 8.32
CA LEU A 38 -2.26 0.53 7.68
C LEU A 38 -1.76 1.95 8.00
N ILE A 39 -2.65 2.94 7.92
CA ILE A 39 -2.32 4.33 8.27
C ILE A 39 -1.95 4.42 9.75
N GLN A 40 -2.73 3.78 10.64
CA GLN A 40 -2.44 3.78 12.07
C GLN A 40 -1.06 3.16 12.36
N TRP A 41 -0.77 1.97 11.83
CA TRP A 41 0.52 1.32 12.04
C TRP A 41 1.69 2.12 11.49
N CYS A 42 1.50 2.78 10.34
CA CYS A 42 2.51 3.69 9.80
C CYS A 42 2.79 4.85 10.78
N LEU A 43 1.74 5.50 11.31
CA LEU A 43 1.87 6.60 12.25
C LEU A 43 2.54 6.17 13.58
N GLU A 44 2.23 4.97 14.07
CA GLU A 44 2.85 4.38 15.28
C GLU A 44 4.32 4.01 15.06
N ALA A 45 4.73 3.74 13.81
CA ALA A 45 6.08 3.34 13.45
C ALA A 45 7.00 4.50 13.07
N LEU A 46 6.48 5.72 12.92
CA LEU A 46 7.28 6.88 12.53
C LEU A 46 8.52 7.06 13.42
N PRO A 47 9.67 7.45 12.83
CA PRO A 47 9.88 7.82 11.43
C PRO A 47 10.23 6.63 10.52
N ASP A 48 10.14 5.39 11.00
CA ASP A 48 10.56 4.21 10.25
C ASP A 48 9.50 3.79 9.21
N GLU A 49 9.97 3.11 8.18
CA GLU A 49 9.14 2.37 7.24
C GLU A 49 8.68 1.05 7.88
N ILE A 50 7.44 0.65 7.61
CA ILE A 50 6.94 -0.70 7.88
C ILE A 50 6.75 -1.47 6.57
N LEU A 51 7.01 -2.78 6.62
CA LEU A 51 6.62 -3.75 5.61
C LEU A 51 5.40 -4.51 6.10
N VAL A 52 4.39 -4.61 5.26
CA VAL A 52 3.12 -5.27 5.55
C VAL A 52 2.84 -6.31 4.49
N GLY A 53 2.61 -7.54 4.93
CA GLY A 53 2.09 -8.61 4.11
C GLY A 53 0.58 -8.50 3.97
N LEU A 54 0.05 -8.67 2.76
CA LEU A 54 -1.36 -8.55 2.44
C LEU A 54 -1.87 -9.82 1.76
N ASP A 55 -3.02 -10.32 2.20
CA ASP A 55 -3.67 -11.49 1.60
C ASP A 55 -5.08 -11.24 1.12
N ILE A 56 -5.47 -12.05 0.15
CA ILE A 56 -6.83 -12.16 -0.34
C ILE A 56 -7.57 -13.31 0.33
N SER A 57 -8.89 -13.23 0.28
CA SER A 57 -9.76 -14.36 0.63
C SER A 57 -10.44 -14.83 -0.64
N SER A 58 -10.35 -16.13 -0.93
CA SER A 58 -11.04 -16.77 -2.05
C SER A 58 -12.57 -16.64 -1.96
N GLU A 59 -13.10 -16.36 -0.77
CA GLU A 59 -14.53 -16.10 -0.53
C GLU A 59 -14.94 -14.65 -0.86
N ARG A 60 -13.97 -13.74 -1.05
CA ARG A 60 -14.21 -12.31 -1.26
C ARG A 60 -13.81 -11.87 -2.66
N GLN A 61 -14.58 -12.32 -3.64
CA GLN A 61 -14.44 -11.83 -5.01
C GLN A 61 -14.87 -10.35 -5.11
N VAL A 62 -14.16 -9.60 -5.96
CA VAL A 62 -14.59 -8.26 -6.37
C VAL A 62 -15.96 -8.39 -7.03
N ARG A 63 -16.90 -7.52 -6.63
CA ARG A 63 -18.23 -7.53 -7.21
C ARG A 63 -18.15 -7.23 -8.71
N LYS A 64 -18.88 -8.00 -9.52
CA LYS A 64 -18.90 -7.84 -10.98
C LYS A 64 -19.25 -6.41 -11.42
N GLU A 65 -20.20 -5.78 -10.73
CA GLU A 65 -20.59 -4.39 -10.97
C GLU A 65 -19.43 -3.40 -10.79
N VAL A 66 -18.54 -3.66 -9.82
CA VAL A 66 -17.35 -2.83 -9.57
C VAL A 66 -16.28 -3.14 -10.61
N SER A 67 -15.96 -4.41 -10.86
CA SER A 67 -14.93 -4.75 -11.84
C SER A 67 -15.27 -4.26 -13.24
N GLN A 68 -16.54 -4.34 -13.65
CA GLN A 68 -17.00 -3.80 -14.93
C GLN A 68 -16.99 -2.27 -14.97
N ALA A 69 -17.40 -1.59 -13.89
CA ALA A 69 -17.41 -0.14 -13.85
C ALA A 69 -16.00 0.47 -13.96
N PHE A 70 -15.00 -0.21 -13.40
CA PHE A 70 -13.60 0.24 -13.42
C PHE A 70 -12.78 -0.37 -14.57
N ALA A 71 -13.38 -1.18 -15.43
CA ALA A 71 -12.69 -1.68 -16.62
C ALA A 71 -12.57 -0.59 -17.69
N GLY A 72 -11.45 -0.61 -18.40
CA GLY A 72 -11.12 0.25 -19.53
C GLY A 72 -10.51 -0.54 -20.68
N PRO A 73 -10.15 0.11 -21.80
CA PRO A 73 -9.55 -0.56 -22.96
C PRO A 73 -8.25 -1.30 -22.63
N GLU A 74 -7.47 -0.80 -21.66
CA GLU A 74 -6.22 -1.41 -21.22
C GLU A 74 -6.38 -2.54 -20.20
N SER A 75 -7.60 -2.83 -19.76
CA SER A 75 -7.85 -3.86 -18.74
C SER A 75 -7.46 -5.25 -19.24
N ARG A 76 -6.77 -6.00 -18.39
CA ARG A 76 -6.29 -7.35 -18.66
C ARG A 76 -6.59 -8.25 -17.47
N ASP A 77 -6.89 -9.50 -17.75
CA ASP A 77 -7.03 -10.54 -16.74
C ASP A 77 -5.68 -11.21 -16.46
N ASP A 78 -5.58 -11.90 -15.33
CA ASP A 78 -4.44 -12.75 -14.95
C ASP A 78 -3.05 -12.05 -14.96
N LEU A 79 -3.00 -10.78 -14.54
CA LEU A 79 -1.75 -10.01 -14.44
C LEU A 79 -0.91 -10.33 -13.20
N PHE A 80 -1.57 -10.68 -12.10
CA PHE A 80 -0.92 -10.91 -10.82
C PHE A 80 -1.72 -11.89 -9.95
N ALA A 81 -1.05 -12.54 -9.00
CA ALA A 81 -1.68 -13.45 -8.07
C ALA A 81 -2.75 -12.73 -7.23
N GLY A 82 -3.96 -13.30 -7.18
CA GLY A 82 -5.08 -12.74 -6.42
C GLY A 82 -5.87 -11.63 -7.13
N GLN A 83 -5.61 -11.37 -8.42
CA GLN A 83 -6.44 -10.48 -9.21
C GLN A 83 -7.92 -10.92 -9.20
N GLY A 84 -8.83 -9.95 -9.07
CA GLY A 84 -10.27 -10.20 -8.99
C GLY A 84 -10.78 -10.55 -7.59
N TYR A 85 -9.89 -10.60 -6.58
CA TYR A 85 -10.26 -10.76 -5.17
C TYR A 85 -9.97 -9.48 -4.38
N SER A 86 -10.69 -9.30 -3.29
CA SER A 86 -10.43 -8.22 -2.33
C SER A 86 -9.38 -8.64 -1.31
N ILE A 87 -8.50 -7.71 -0.94
CA ILE A 87 -7.63 -7.88 0.22
C ILE A 87 -8.50 -8.09 1.46
N SER A 88 -8.22 -9.13 2.22
CA SER A 88 -8.96 -9.51 3.42
C SER A 88 -8.15 -9.39 4.70
N GLU A 89 -6.82 -9.47 4.60
CA GLU A 89 -5.92 -9.53 5.74
C GLU A 89 -4.67 -8.69 5.50
N ALA A 90 -4.12 -8.16 6.61
CA ALA A 90 -2.86 -7.43 6.63
C ALA A 90 -2.11 -7.75 7.92
N GLN A 91 -0.81 -7.98 7.81
CA GLN A 91 0.07 -8.27 8.95
C GLN A 91 1.35 -7.47 8.80
N VAL A 92 1.73 -6.71 9.85
CA VAL A 92 3.03 -6.04 9.89
C VAL A 92 4.10 -7.12 10.00
N VAL A 93 5.01 -7.13 9.04
CA VAL A 93 6.07 -8.13 8.92
C VAL A 93 7.41 -7.57 9.36
N ASN A 94 7.71 -6.32 9.04
CA ASN A 94 9.00 -5.73 9.39
C ASN A 94 8.89 -4.23 9.64
N ARG A 95 9.90 -3.68 10.31
CA ARG A 95 10.09 -2.25 10.53
C ARG A 95 11.56 -1.91 10.33
N GLY A 96 11.84 -0.87 9.56
CA GLY A 96 13.21 -0.45 9.27
C GLY A 96 13.26 0.86 8.51
N ASN A 97 14.46 1.24 8.06
CA ASN A 97 14.60 2.37 7.14
C ASN A 97 14.48 1.88 5.68
N SER A 98 14.58 2.82 4.73
CA SER A 98 14.52 2.57 3.29
C SER A 98 15.51 1.53 2.75
N MET A 99 16.55 1.18 3.52
CA MET A 99 17.56 0.18 3.13
C MET A 99 17.32 -1.20 3.75
N THR A 100 16.54 -1.29 4.84
CA THR A 100 16.41 -2.52 5.63
C THR A 100 14.99 -3.04 5.75
N VAL A 101 13.98 -2.24 5.41
CA VAL A 101 12.56 -2.64 5.55
C VAL A 101 12.22 -3.92 4.76
N HIS A 102 12.89 -4.13 3.63
CA HIS A 102 12.75 -5.31 2.76
C HIS A 102 13.58 -6.53 3.20
N HIS A 103 14.45 -6.37 4.22
CA HIS A 103 15.30 -7.47 4.70
C HIS A 103 14.56 -8.29 5.76
N LEU A 104 14.07 -9.46 5.35
CA LEU A 104 13.51 -10.46 6.25
C LEU A 104 14.60 -11.45 6.69
N PRO A 105 14.80 -11.69 7.99
CA PRO A 105 15.67 -12.77 8.45
C PRO A 105 15.17 -14.12 7.91
N GLU A 106 16.09 -14.98 7.47
CA GLU A 106 15.79 -16.31 6.90
C GLU A 106 15.03 -17.18 7.93
N GLU A 107 15.36 -17.03 9.21
CA GLU A 107 14.69 -17.69 10.32
C GLU A 107 13.22 -17.28 10.49
N TRP A 108 12.82 -16.08 10.06
CA TRP A 108 11.42 -15.63 10.11
C TRP A 108 10.60 -16.20 8.96
N THR A 109 11.24 -16.37 7.79
CA THR A 109 10.59 -17.05 6.66
C THR A 109 10.27 -18.52 6.96
N ASP A 110 11.09 -19.17 7.78
CA ASP A 110 10.94 -20.58 8.11
C ASP A 110 10.07 -20.81 9.35
N GLU A 111 10.21 -20.04 10.43
CA GLU A 111 9.52 -20.31 11.71
C GLU A 111 8.22 -19.51 11.88
N ILE A 112 8.21 -18.20 11.60
CA ILE A 112 7.04 -17.32 11.85
C ILE A 112 5.96 -17.57 10.80
N PHE A 113 6.31 -17.58 9.52
CA PHE A 113 5.34 -17.93 8.46
C PHE A 113 5.01 -19.44 8.48
N GLY A 114 5.95 -20.31 8.89
CA GLY A 114 5.71 -21.75 8.98
C GLY A 114 4.68 -22.14 10.05
N ALA A 115 4.70 -21.48 11.21
CA ALA A 115 3.82 -21.82 12.34
C ALA A 115 2.37 -21.35 12.15
N GLU A 116 2.16 -20.12 11.65
CA GLU A 116 0.79 -19.58 11.43
C GLU A 116 0.23 -19.90 10.04
N ARG A 117 1.09 -20.11 9.03
CA ARG A 117 0.69 -20.24 7.62
C ARG A 117 0.99 -21.63 7.03
N GLY A 118 1.25 -22.59 7.91
CA GLY A 118 1.37 -24.01 7.62
C GLY A 118 2.74 -24.45 7.07
N PRO A 119 2.95 -25.76 6.86
CA PRO A 119 4.25 -26.38 6.57
C PRO A 119 4.90 -25.97 5.23
N ARG A 120 4.25 -25.11 4.43
CA ARG A 120 4.81 -24.51 3.21
C ARG A 120 5.14 -23.02 3.36
N GLY A 121 4.89 -22.40 4.52
CA GLY A 121 5.19 -20.99 4.79
C GLY A 121 4.67 -20.06 3.69
N GLY A 122 3.37 -20.17 3.35
CA GLY A 122 2.81 -19.47 2.20
C GLY A 122 3.08 -17.97 2.27
N ARG A 123 3.87 -17.45 1.33
CA ARG A 123 4.16 -16.01 1.19
C ARG A 123 2.86 -15.22 1.06
N PHE A 124 2.82 -13.98 1.54
CA PHE A 124 1.68 -13.10 1.33
C PHE A 124 1.43 -12.90 -0.16
N THR A 125 0.16 -12.74 -0.53
CA THR A 125 -0.23 -12.53 -1.93
C THR A 125 0.34 -11.20 -2.45
N HIS A 126 0.17 -10.13 -1.70
CA HIS A 126 0.64 -8.78 -2.03
C HIS A 126 1.51 -8.24 -0.89
N TRP A 127 2.27 -7.19 -1.19
CA TRP A 127 3.07 -6.47 -0.20
C TRP A 127 2.72 -4.99 -0.21
N LEU A 128 2.94 -4.34 0.93
CA LEU A 128 2.91 -2.90 1.05
C LEU A 128 4.04 -2.45 1.96
N HIS A 129 4.78 -1.43 1.56
CA HIS A 129 5.62 -0.66 2.47
C HIS A 129 5.23 0.81 2.50
N THR A 130 5.71 1.50 3.52
CA THR A 130 5.39 2.90 3.79
C THR A 130 6.60 3.76 3.54
N HIS A 131 6.39 4.98 3.02
CA HIS A 131 7.41 5.99 2.81
C HIS A 131 7.08 7.21 3.71
N PRO A 132 7.58 7.24 4.96
CA PRO A 132 7.43 8.39 5.86
C PRO A 132 8.13 9.61 5.30
N ASN A 133 7.41 10.73 5.23
CA ASN A 133 7.85 11.99 4.63
C ASN A 133 8.48 11.84 3.22
N ALA A 134 8.00 10.85 2.46
CA ALA A 134 8.40 10.65 1.07
C ALA A 134 7.20 10.26 0.21
N PRO A 135 7.22 10.60 -1.09
CA PRO A 135 6.15 10.23 -2.00
C PRO A 135 6.11 8.71 -2.24
N ALA A 136 4.93 8.21 -2.60
CA ALA A 136 4.71 6.83 -3.04
C ALA A 136 5.32 6.58 -4.44
N ILE A 137 6.64 6.60 -4.54
CA ILE A 137 7.41 6.35 -5.75
C ILE A 137 8.46 5.28 -5.42
N PRO A 138 8.58 4.22 -6.23
CA PRO A 138 9.54 3.16 -5.96
C PRO A 138 10.98 3.66 -6.07
N SER A 139 11.78 3.33 -5.08
CA SER A 139 13.23 3.40 -5.08
C SER A 139 13.84 2.21 -5.84
N GLY A 140 15.16 2.22 -6.02
CA GLY A 140 15.89 1.09 -6.61
C GLY A 140 15.68 -0.23 -5.84
N PRO A 141 15.85 -0.24 -4.50
CA PRO A 141 15.52 -1.39 -3.65
C PRO A 141 14.07 -1.87 -3.81
N ASP A 142 13.10 -0.95 -3.86
CA ASP A 142 11.68 -1.32 -4.04
C ASP A 142 11.45 -2.04 -5.36
N ALA A 143 12.01 -1.53 -6.45
CA ALA A 143 11.89 -2.14 -7.76
C ALA A 143 12.53 -3.54 -7.81
N ALA A 144 13.61 -3.76 -7.06
CA ALA A 144 14.27 -5.06 -6.94
C ALA A 144 13.46 -6.04 -6.08
N ALA A 145 12.90 -5.59 -4.95
CA ALA A 145 12.03 -6.40 -4.10
C ALA A 145 10.77 -6.86 -4.85
N ALA A 146 10.14 -5.93 -5.59
CA ALA A 146 8.93 -6.21 -6.37
C ALA A 146 9.11 -7.32 -7.43
N GLN A 147 10.33 -7.60 -7.91
CA GLN A 147 10.58 -8.70 -8.87
C GLN A 147 10.31 -10.09 -8.28
N TRP A 148 10.22 -10.20 -6.95
CA TRP A 148 10.01 -11.46 -6.25
C TRP A 148 8.58 -11.61 -5.70
N THR A 149 7.70 -10.67 -6.04
CA THR A 149 6.29 -10.64 -5.62
C THR A 149 5.39 -11.12 -6.76
N GLU A 150 4.61 -12.19 -6.51
CA GLU A 150 3.66 -12.71 -7.51
C GLU A 150 2.39 -11.84 -7.64
N GLY A 151 1.99 -11.17 -6.56
CA GLY A 151 0.87 -10.24 -6.55
C GLY A 151 1.29 -8.83 -6.95
N VAL A 152 1.03 -7.86 -6.08
CA VAL A 152 1.40 -6.46 -6.32
C VAL A 152 2.16 -5.94 -5.12
N ASP A 153 3.08 -5.01 -5.38
CA ASP A 153 3.81 -4.29 -4.34
C ASP A 153 3.31 -2.83 -4.30
N LEU A 154 2.90 -2.39 -3.12
CA LEU A 154 2.22 -1.11 -2.92
C LEU A 154 3.10 -0.19 -2.06
N ILE A 155 3.08 1.10 -2.37
CA ILE A 155 3.79 2.10 -1.58
C ILE A 155 2.78 3.09 -1.01
N LEU A 156 2.81 3.28 0.31
CA LEU A 156 2.05 4.31 0.99
C LEU A 156 2.98 5.44 1.45
N GLY A 157 3.01 6.53 0.69
CA GLY A 157 3.70 7.77 1.09
C GLY A 157 2.88 8.55 2.11
N VAL A 158 3.48 8.91 3.24
CA VAL A 158 2.80 9.59 4.35
C VAL A 158 3.57 10.84 4.74
N GLU A 159 2.98 12.01 4.50
CA GLU A 159 3.49 13.27 5.06
C GLU A 159 3.00 13.41 6.50
N PHE A 160 3.91 13.69 7.44
CA PHE A 160 3.60 13.84 8.86
C PHE A 160 4.27 15.08 9.48
N SER A 161 3.65 15.62 10.52
CA SER A 161 4.13 16.79 11.27
C SER A 161 4.01 16.56 12.79
N PRO A 162 4.97 17.06 13.59
CA PRO A 162 6.20 17.70 13.15
C PRO A 162 7.17 16.68 12.53
N ALA A 163 8.05 17.13 11.64
CA ALA A 163 8.87 16.23 10.81
C ALA A 163 10.02 15.54 11.57
N TRP A 164 10.28 15.91 12.83
CA TRP A 164 11.29 15.33 13.74
C TRP A 164 12.70 15.09 13.13
N GLY A 165 13.09 15.82 12.07
CA GLY A 165 14.39 15.70 11.40
C GLY A 165 14.36 15.04 10.01
N ALA A 166 13.23 14.50 9.57
CA ALA A 166 13.05 13.92 8.24
C ALA A 166 12.05 14.78 7.43
N PRO A 167 12.47 15.89 6.79
CA PRO A 167 11.55 16.72 6.01
C PRO A 167 11.00 15.96 4.80
N TRP A 168 9.88 16.43 4.26
CA TRP A 168 9.30 15.86 3.06
C TRP A 168 10.29 15.89 1.88
N VAL A 169 10.44 14.77 1.18
CA VAL A 169 11.30 14.66 0.00
C VAL A 169 10.60 15.24 -1.24
N ASP A 170 11.07 16.41 -1.68
CA ASP A 170 10.61 17.09 -2.89
C ASP A 170 11.42 16.71 -4.15
N GLY A 171 10.90 17.04 -5.34
CA GLY A 171 11.63 16.90 -6.61
C GLY A 171 11.66 15.50 -7.24
N VAL A 172 10.91 14.54 -6.69
CA VAL A 172 10.84 13.16 -7.24
C VAL A 172 9.87 13.08 -8.42
N GLU A 173 10.32 12.60 -9.58
CA GLU A 173 9.46 12.39 -10.75
C GLU A 173 8.49 11.23 -10.57
N GLY A 174 7.33 11.28 -11.25
CA GLY A 174 6.33 10.22 -11.28
C GLY A 174 4.90 10.68 -10.97
N LYS A 175 3.92 9.87 -11.37
CA LYS A 175 2.49 10.16 -11.15
C LYS A 175 2.08 9.72 -9.76
N ARG A 176 1.76 10.68 -8.90
CA ARG A 176 1.32 10.46 -7.52
C ARG A 176 -0.21 10.52 -7.45
N ARG A 177 -0.79 9.78 -6.51
CA ARG A 177 -2.22 9.84 -6.21
C ARG A 177 -2.42 10.05 -4.72
N MET A 178 -3.10 11.14 -4.37
CA MET A 178 -3.33 11.50 -2.98
C MET A 178 -4.58 10.79 -2.46
N VAL A 179 -4.44 10.10 -1.32
CA VAL A 179 -5.58 9.51 -0.60
C VAL A 179 -6.36 10.59 0.14
N ALA A 180 -5.67 11.55 0.76
CA ALA A 180 -6.29 12.70 1.41
C ALA A 180 -5.71 14.01 0.85
N VAL A 181 -6.59 14.98 0.59
CA VAL A 181 -6.20 16.33 0.19
C VAL A 181 -6.11 17.19 1.45
N ASN A 182 -4.94 17.24 2.07
CA ASN A 182 -4.63 18.38 2.92
C ASN A 182 -3.70 19.28 2.12
N LYS A 183 -4.12 20.53 1.90
CA LYS A 183 -3.14 21.59 1.63
C LYS A 183 -2.14 21.54 2.78
N ARG A 184 -0.83 21.52 2.48
CA ARG A 184 0.16 21.94 3.47
C ARG A 184 -0.38 23.22 4.12
N PRO A 185 -0.46 23.33 5.45
CA PRO A 185 -0.58 24.64 6.05
C PRO A 185 0.53 25.49 5.44
N GLU A 186 0.16 26.62 4.82
CA GLU A 186 1.14 27.51 4.21
C GLU A 186 2.23 27.77 5.24
N GLY A 187 3.46 27.41 4.88
CA GLY A 187 4.52 27.17 5.85
C GLY A 187 4.68 28.33 6.84
N GLU A 188 4.80 27.99 8.12
CA GLU A 188 5.68 28.77 8.99
C GLU A 188 7.07 28.65 8.38
N LYS A 189 7.41 29.63 7.53
CA LYS A 189 8.79 29.95 7.23
C LYS A 189 9.46 30.11 8.60
N GLY A 190 10.44 29.26 8.87
CA GLY A 190 11.22 29.32 10.10
C GLY A 190 11.61 30.76 10.41
N GLN A 191 11.32 31.18 11.63
CA GLN A 191 12.01 32.29 12.27
C GLN A 191 13.36 31.80 12.77
#